data_AF-A0A2E5TP52-F1
#
_entry.id   AF-A0A2E5TP52-F1
#
_cell.length_a   1.000
_cell.length_b   1.000
_cell.length_c   1.000
_cell.angle_alpha   90.00
_cell.angle_beta   90.00
_cell.angle_gamma   90.00
#
_symmetry.space_group_name_H-M   'P 1'
#
loop_
_entity.id
_entity.type
_entity.pdbx_description
1 polymer ?
#
loop_
_entity_poly.entity_id
_entity_poly.type
_entity_poly.pdbx_seq_one_letter_code
_entity_poly.pdbx_strand_id
1 'polypeptide(L)'
;MMMLKKSFLNSVLLLLLLSLSGCSLTDAFINVIDGDQSDLETEKSYFGQDGDSFDFSNQGVSLQDYLLSNIFIDNEKVVTDTINLEENQFERAYFFYFNDNFQDNVKLTYEINELLKLEADHSYSYIYRYQRVVIEDNISFFTVKTKQKPNHKSNYFFNTVIPIPDVHNQCGNDLYVFCSNVHGKGGFSDRSKIIGDEHKIYIPKNAKIARFSTSLDKYDTIGIARNGILLMQKSPKDKLTYFDLKYKLDEYYAAPDYVAEGDPKGYYYYVEPTYFTGYQDFNHFNEYDYEFHENSSRYSLIGLALDGFPIYGPFEYKDERIPTNLDACRGHIGETGDKFTNTYHYHIKPIDHIKEGDTNLFIECFSGTPVL
;
A
#
# COMPACT_ATOMS: atom_id res chain seq x y z
N MET A 1 -18.66 86.33 -28.68
CA MET A 1 -17.31 86.24 -28.07
C MET A 1 -16.82 84.82 -28.31
N MET A 2 -16.23 84.53 -29.49
CA MET A 2 -14.78 84.28 -29.67
C MET A 2 -14.19 83.41 -28.55
N MET A 3 -13.55 82.25 -28.74
CA MET A 3 -13.03 81.55 -29.92
C MET A 3 -12.63 80.11 -29.50
N LEU A 4 -12.79 79.13 -30.42
CA LEU A 4 -11.87 78.02 -30.81
C LEU A 4 -11.25 77.11 -29.71
N LYS A 5 -11.05 75.79 -29.88
CA LYS A 5 -10.84 74.92 -31.05
C LYS A 5 -10.98 73.46 -30.55
N LYS A 6 -11.84 72.64 -31.19
CA LYS A 6 -11.50 71.51 -32.12
C LYS A 6 -10.84 70.29 -31.43
N SER A 7 -11.46 69.10 -31.42
CA SER A 7 -11.54 68.13 -32.55
C SER A 7 -10.68 66.90 -32.15
N PHE A 8 -11.00 65.61 -32.30
CA PHE A 8 -11.89 64.81 -33.15
C PHE A 8 -11.96 63.39 -32.48
N LEU A 9 -13.11 62.70 -32.41
CA LEU A 9 -13.64 61.75 -33.43
C LEU A 9 -12.85 60.41 -33.43
N ASN A 10 -13.39 59.19 -33.42
CA ASN A 10 -14.72 58.60 -33.35
C ASN A 10 -14.54 57.08 -33.14
N SER A 11 -15.51 56.44 -32.46
CA SER A 11 -16.28 55.26 -32.90
C SER A 11 -15.53 54.00 -33.41
N VAL A 12 -15.87 52.75 -33.11
CA VAL A 12 -17.17 52.06 -33.04
C VAL A 12 -16.87 50.72 -32.34
N LEU A 13 -17.73 50.22 -31.44
CA LEU A 13 -17.86 48.77 -31.28
C LEU A 13 -19.34 48.44 -31.02
N LEU A 14 -19.98 47.94 -32.08
CA LEU A 14 -21.36 47.44 -32.09
C LEU A 14 -21.31 45.92 -32.00
N LEU A 15 -22.21 45.38 -31.17
CA LEU A 15 -22.46 43.97 -30.90
C LEU A 15 -22.65 43.11 -32.17
N LEU A 16 -22.21 41.85 -32.06
CA LEU A 16 -22.86 40.72 -32.74
C LEU A 16 -22.93 39.52 -31.80
N LEU A 17 -24.16 39.16 -31.43
CA LEU A 17 -24.56 37.93 -30.77
C LEU A 17 -24.37 36.74 -31.73
N LEU A 18 -23.59 35.75 -31.30
CA LEU A 18 -23.68 34.38 -31.80
C LEU A 18 -23.81 33.45 -30.60
N SER A 19 -25.00 32.87 -30.48
CA SER A 19 -25.32 31.77 -29.58
C SER A 19 -24.62 30.49 -30.07
N LEU A 20 -23.67 29.98 -29.29
CA LEU A 20 -23.22 28.60 -29.36
C LEU A 20 -23.35 27.99 -27.96
N SER A 21 -24.34 27.12 -27.84
CA SER A 21 -24.44 26.13 -26.78
C SER A 21 -23.30 25.11 -26.93
N GLY A 22 -22.48 24.92 -25.89
CA GLY A 22 -21.50 23.84 -25.85
C GLY A 22 -20.33 24.15 -24.92
N CYS A 23 -20.15 23.29 -23.93
CA CYS A 23 -18.99 23.07 -23.04
C CYS A 23 -17.83 24.09 -23.04
N SER A 24 -17.62 24.68 -21.86
CA SER A 24 -16.33 25.07 -21.25
C SER A 24 -15.09 24.86 -22.12
N LEU A 25 -14.61 25.94 -22.74
CA LEU A 25 -13.33 26.06 -23.44
C LEU A 25 -12.25 26.73 -22.58
N THR A 26 -12.36 26.67 -21.25
CA THR A 26 -11.40 27.31 -20.33
C THR A 26 -10.25 26.41 -19.86
N ASP A 27 -10.20 25.14 -20.28
CA ASP A 27 -9.11 24.21 -19.88
C ASP A 27 -8.07 23.94 -20.98
N ALA A 28 -8.06 24.75 -22.05
CA ALA A 28 -6.98 24.72 -23.03
C ALA A 28 -6.30 26.09 -23.04
N PHE A 29 -4.98 26.09 -22.83
CA PHE A 29 -4.05 27.23 -22.84
C PHE A 29 -3.81 27.96 -21.51
N ILE A 30 -3.03 27.35 -20.60
CA ILE A 30 -1.85 27.99 -19.98
C ILE A 30 -0.77 26.93 -19.76
N ASN A 31 0.26 26.94 -20.60
CA ASN A 31 1.66 26.62 -20.28
C ASN A 31 2.48 26.68 -21.57
N VAL A 32 2.55 27.87 -22.15
CA VAL A 32 3.58 28.21 -23.13
C VAL A 32 4.14 29.55 -22.70
N ILE A 33 5.47 29.63 -22.68
CA ILE A 33 6.34 30.78 -22.40
C ILE A 33 6.70 30.95 -20.91
N ASP A 34 7.78 30.29 -20.49
CA ASP A 34 9.02 31.02 -20.24
C ASP A 34 10.21 30.13 -20.61
N GLY A 35 11.07 30.68 -21.47
CA GLY A 35 12.29 30.04 -21.93
C GLY A 35 13.49 30.62 -21.22
N ASP A 36 14.31 29.75 -20.65
CA ASP A 36 15.76 29.86 -20.76
C ASP A 36 16.37 28.47 -20.67
N GLN A 37 17.30 28.17 -21.58
CA GLN A 37 17.87 26.84 -21.79
C GLN A 37 18.83 26.44 -20.67
N SER A 38 18.64 25.25 -20.13
CA SER A 38 19.73 24.32 -19.83
C SER A 38 19.24 22.90 -20.03
N ASP A 39 19.97 22.14 -20.83
CA ASP A 39 19.69 20.77 -21.24
C ASP A 39 19.28 19.87 -20.07
N LEU A 40 18.09 19.27 -20.20
CA LEU A 40 17.71 17.91 -19.78
C LEU A 40 16.32 17.69 -20.39
N GLU A 41 16.21 16.73 -21.31
CA GLU A 41 14.91 16.21 -21.75
C GLU A 41 14.25 15.53 -20.55
N THR A 42 13.64 16.31 -19.65
CA THR A 42 12.68 15.78 -18.69
C THR A 42 11.45 15.41 -19.51
N GLU A 43 11.24 14.11 -19.72
CA GLU A 43 9.95 13.62 -20.19
C GLU A 43 8.88 14.16 -19.23
N LYS A 44 8.09 15.12 -19.71
CA LYS A 44 7.13 15.83 -18.87
C LYS A 44 6.05 14.85 -18.44
N SER A 45 5.86 14.62 -17.15
CA SER A 45 4.73 13.84 -16.65
C SER A 45 3.40 14.52 -17.02
N TYR A 46 2.39 13.72 -17.37
CA TYR A 46 1.11 14.19 -17.90
C TYR A 46 -0.05 13.30 -17.45
N PHE A 47 -1.27 13.83 -17.55
CA PHE A 47 -2.47 13.04 -17.25
C PHE A 47 -2.69 11.98 -18.33
N GLY A 48 -2.93 10.74 -17.89
CA GLY A 48 -3.29 9.66 -18.81
C GLY A 48 -4.61 9.94 -19.52
N GLN A 49 -4.76 9.35 -20.70
CA GLN A 49 -5.91 9.51 -21.58
C GLN A 49 -6.60 8.16 -21.85
N ASP A 50 -7.89 8.21 -22.17
CA ASP A 50 -8.65 7.02 -22.61
C ASP A 50 -7.92 6.33 -23.76
N GLY A 51 -7.54 5.07 -23.56
CA GLY A 51 -6.71 4.35 -24.52
C GLY A 51 -5.35 3.94 -23.99
N ASP A 52 -4.73 4.76 -23.13
CA ASP A 52 -3.41 4.47 -22.58
C ASP A 52 -3.44 3.15 -21.81
N SER A 53 -2.46 2.30 -22.08
CA SER A 53 -2.51 0.91 -21.64
C SER A 53 -1.15 0.28 -21.42
N PHE A 54 -1.12 -0.75 -20.60
CA PHE A 54 0.03 -1.58 -20.34
C PHE A 54 -0.33 -3.06 -20.43
N ASP A 55 0.36 -3.80 -21.29
CA ASP A 55 0.12 -5.22 -21.54
C ASP A 55 1.19 -6.10 -20.91
N PHE A 56 0.83 -6.79 -19.82
CA PHE A 56 1.70 -7.73 -19.11
C PHE A 56 2.04 -8.97 -19.93
N SER A 57 1.28 -9.30 -20.97
CA SER A 57 1.46 -10.53 -21.75
C SER A 57 2.46 -10.39 -22.90
N ASN A 58 2.78 -9.16 -23.31
CA ASN A 58 3.65 -8.90 -24.46
C ASN A 58 5.05 -8.42 -24.05
N GLN A 59 5.72 -9.20 -23.19
CA GLN A 59 6.98 -8.80 -22.56
C GLN A 59 8.20 -9.66 -22.98
N GLY A 60 8.02 -10.54 -23.98
CA GLY A 60 9.11 -11.38 -24.51
C GLY A 60 9.57 -12.52 -23.60
N VAL A 61 8.94 -12.70 -22.44
CA VAL A 61 9.13 -13.81 -21.48
C VAL A 61 7.76 -14.35 -21.06
N SER A 62 7.73 -15.44 -20.27
CA SER A 62 6.45 -15.92 -19.73
C SER A 62 5.86 -14.87 -18.78
N LEU A 63 4.52 -14.80 -18.70
CA LEU A 63 3.84 -13.85 -17.81
C LEU A 63 4.30 -14.02 -16.35
N GLN A 64 4.45 -15.26 -15.90
CA GLN A 64 4.91 -15.56 -14.55
C GLN A 64 6.32 -14.99 -14.31
N ASP A 65 7.26 -15.24 -15.23
CA ASP A 65 8.63 -14.76 -15.10
C ASP A 65 8.69 -13.22 -15.11
N TYR A 66 7.87 -12.59 -15.96
CA TYR A 66 7.76 -11.14 -16.01
C TYR A 66 7.29 -10.56 -14.68
N LEU A 67 6.19 -11.07 -14.14
CA LEU A 67 5.58 -10.57 -12.91
C LEU A 67 6.47 -10.81 -11.68
N LEU A 68 7.15 -11.96 -11.60
CA LEU A 68 8.08 -12.27 -10.50
C LEU A 68 9.39 -11.48 -10.61
N SER A 69 9.84 -11.14 -11.82
CA SER A 69 11.10 -10.37 -11.98
C SER A 69 10.91 -8.87 -11.74
N ASN A 70 9.70 -8.34 -11.95
CA ASN A 70 9.47 -6.90 -12.00
C ASN A 70 8.49 -6.37 -10.95
N ILE A 71 7.64 -7.22 -10.37
CA ILE A 71 6.60 -6.80 -9.43
C ILE A 71 6.75 -7.57 -8.13
N PHE A 72 6.42 -8.86 -8.14
CA PHE A 72 6.32 -9.65 -6.93
C PHE A 72 7.69 -10.14 -6.47
N ILE A 73 7.87 -10.26 -5.17
CA ILE A 73 9.12 -10.74 -4.59
C ILE A 73 9.22 -12.24 -4.85
N ASP A 74 10.18 -12.61 -5.70
CA ASP A 74 10.37 -13.98 -6.21
C ASP A 74 11.08 -14.91 -5.20
N ASN A 75 11.86 -14.35 -4.28
CA ASN A 75 12.66 -15.14 -3.37
C ASN A 75 11.90 -15.53 -2.10
N GLU A 76 11.92 -16.82 -1.76
CA GLU A 76 11.59 -17.28 -0.43
C GLU A 76 12.57 -16.65 0.57
N LYS A 77 12.06 -15.76 1.42
CA LYS A 77 12.83 -15.13 2.49
C LYS A 77 12.65 -15.93 3.76
N VAL A 78 13.77 -16.33 4.37
CA VAL A 78 13.80 -16.81 5.74
C VAL A 78 13.71 -15.58 6.63
N VAL A 79 12.60 -15.44 7.33
CA VAL A 79 12.45 -14.39 8.34
C VAL A 79 12.80 -15.01 9.68
N THR A 80 13.94 -14.59 10.23
CA THR A 80 14.43 -15.05 11.54
C THR A 80 14.14 -14.00 12.59
N ASP A 81 13.58 -14.42 13.72
CA ASP A 81 13.36 -13.55 14.86
C ASP A 81 13.84 -14.17 16.16
N THR A 82 14.58 -13.43 16.98
CA THR A 82 15.17 -13.90 18.24
C THR A 82 14.60 -13.09 19.39
N ILE A 83 13.99 -13.77 20.35
CA ILE A 83 13.42 -13.15 21.55
C ILE A 83 14.34 -13.46 22.73
N ASN A 84 14.89 -12.43 23.40
CA ASN A 84 15.65 -12.58 24.65
C ASN A 84 14.68 -12.54 25.86
N LEU A 85 14.71 -13.56 26.72
CA LEU A 85 13.77 -13.73 27.85
C LEU A 85 14.40 -13.43 29.23
N GLU A 86 15.55 -12.77 29.28
CA GLU A 86 16.42 -12.76 30.47
C GLU A 86 15.84 -12.08 31.73
N GLU A 87 14.82 -11.21 31.67
CA GLU A 87 14.48 -10.40 32.85
C GLU A 87 13.16 -10.73 33.58
N ASN A 88 12.27 -11.57 33.05
CA ASN A 88 11.00 -11.79 33.75
C ASN A 88 10.38 -13.18 33.56
N GLN A 89 10.40 -13.95 34.64
CA GLN A 89 9.74 -15.26 34.70
C GLN A 89 8.24 -15.23 34.40
N PHE A 90 7.57 -14.10 34.60
CA PHE A 90 6.16 -13.92 34.31
C PHE A 90 5.91 -13.59 32.82
N GLU A 91 6.85 -12.97 32.11
CA GLU A 91 6.74 -12.70 30.66
C GLU A 91 6.83 -13.98 29.84
N ARG A 92 7.52 -15.01 30.35
CA ARG A 92 7.55 -16.36 29.77
C ARG A 92 6.15 -16.99 29.57
N ALA A 93 5.21 -16.71 30.48
CA ALA A 93 3.84 -17.21 30.37
C ALA A 93 3.02 -16.47 29.30
N TYR A 94 3.36 -15.21 29.01
CA TYR A 94 2.70 -14.43 27.96
C TYR A 94 3.14 -14.88 26.57
N PHE A 95 4.43 -15.17 26.39
CA PHE A 95 4.99 -15.60 25.10
C PHE A 95 4.61 -17.03 24.69
N PHE A 96 4.24 -17.88 25.65
CA PHE A 96 3.94 -19.29 25.41
C PHE A 96 2.79 -19.79 26.29
N TYR A 97 1.56 -19.32 26.08
CA TYR A 97 0.40 -20.04 26.60
C TYR A 97 0.05 -21.22 25.66
N PHE A 98 0.80 -22.31 25.77
CA PHE A 98 0.26 -23.62 25.42
C PHE A 98 -0.60 -24.05 26.61
N ASN A 99 -1.92 -23.84 26.54
CA ASN A 99 -2.81 -24.50 27.49
C ASN A 99 -2.84 -25.99 27.13
N ASP A 100 -2.45 -26.87 28.05
CA ASP A 100 -2.43 -28.33 27.90
C ASP A 100 -3.80 -28.95 27.55
N ASN A 101 -4.85 -28.14 27.41
CA ASN A 101 -6.23 -28.55 27.13
C ASN A 101 -6.71 -28.29 25.70
N PHE A 102 -5.87 -27.75 24.79
CA PHE A 102 -6.23 -27.73 23.37
C PHE A 102 -5.83 -29.04 22.70
N GLN A 103 -6.82 -29.73 22.14
CA GLN A 103 -6.68 -31.06 21.55
C GLN A 103 -5.49 -31.12 20.58
N ASP A 104 -4.76 -32.24 20.65
CA ASP A 104 -3.50 -32.57 19.97
C ASP A 104 -3.46 -32.39 18.44
N ASN A 105 -4.57 -31.95 17.83
CA ASN A 105 -4.79 -31.89 16.40
C ASN A 105 -4.38 -30.53 15.79
N VAL A 106 -4.20 -29.48 16.61
CA VAL A 106 -3.78 -28.13 16.13
C VAL A 106 -2.25 -28.00 16.10
N LYS A 107 -1.52 -28.97 16.68
CA LYS A 107 -0.05 -28.97 16.80
C LYS A 107 0.71 -29.27 15.51
N LEU A 108 0.03 -29.50 14.37
CA LEU A 108 0.64 -30.21 13.23
C LEU A 108 0.51 -29.55 11.85
N THR A 109 0.08 -28.29 11.75
CA THR A 109 0.00 -27.61 10.42
C THR A 109 1.10 -26.59 10.15
N TYR A 110 2.18 -26.68 10.91
CA TYR A 110 3.44 -26.05 10.57
C TYR A 110 4.44 -27.19 10.45
N GLU A 111 5.01 -27.39 9.27
CA GLU A 111 6.26 -28.13 9.17
C GLU A 111 7.17 -27.58 10.26
N ILE A 112 7.58 -28.46 11.15
CA ILE A 112 8.36 -28.21 12.36
C ILE A 112 9.26 -26.98 12.12
N ASN A 113 8.92 -25.86 12.77
CA ASN A 113 9.91 -24.80 12.99
C ASN A 113 11.06 -25.51 13.68
N GLU A 114 12.16 -25.78 12.98
CA GLU A 114 13.35 -26.31 13.65
C GLU A 114 13.75 -25.29 14.69
N LEU A 115 13.71 -25.71 15.96
CA LEU A 115 14.34 -24.98 17.04
C LEU A 115 15.84 -24.98 16.74
N LEU A 116 16.35 -23.93 16.08
CA LEU A 116 17.73 -23.89 15.60
C LEU A 116 18.74 -24.05 16.74
N LYS A 117 18.41 -23.54 17.93
CA LYS A 117 19.20 -23.69 19.16
C LYS A 117 18.38 -23.24 20.37
N LEU A 118 18.58 -23.91 21.50
CA LEU A 118 18.48 -23.27 22.80
C LEU A 118 19.81 -22.53 22.96
N GLU A 119 19.85 -21.21 22.80
CA GLU A 119 21.08 -20.48 23.18
C GLU A 119 21.19 -20.47 24.71
N ALA A 120 22.40 -20.29 25.20
CA ALA A 120 22.73 -20.43 26.63
C ALA A 120 22.02 -19.40 27.55
N ASP A 121 21.27 -18.44 26.98
CA ASP A 121 20.67 -17.26 27.65
C ASP A 121 19.14 -17.18 27.53
N HIS A 122 18.43 -18.31 27.46
CA HIS A 122 16.95 -18.31 27.40
C HIS A 122 16.37 -17.57 26.17
N SER A 123 17.15 -17.38 25.10
CA SER A 123 16.66 -16.82 23.84
C SER A 123 16.05 -17.89 22.94
N TYR A 124 14.97 -17.54 22.23
CA TYR A 124 14.33 -18.42 21.25
C TYR A 124 14.37 -17.78 19.86
N SER A 125 14.94 -18.48 18.88
CA SER A 125 14.91 -18.09 17.48
C SER A 125 13.81 -18.83 16.71
N TYR A 126 13.00 -18.07 15.97
CA TYR A 126 11.96 -18.59 15.08
C TYR A 126 12.32 -18.29 13.65
N ILE A 127 12.04 -19.25 12.78
CA ILE A 127 12.09 -19.07 11.33
C ILE A 127 10.71 -19.33 10.77
N TYR A 128 10.22 -18.45 9.92
CA TYR A 128 9.19 -18.82 8.96
C TYR A 128 9.65 -18.52 7.54
N ARG A 129 9.18 -19.33 6.60
CA ARG A 129 9.45 -19.19 5.18
C ARG A 129 8.33 -18.38 4.54
N TYR A 130 8.65 -17.19 4.06
CA TYR A 130 7.76 -16.46 3.17
C TYR A 130 7.58 -17.28 1.89
N GLN A 131 6.33 -17.50 1.49
CA GLN A 131 6.01 -18.16 0.22
C GLN A 131 5.69 -17.07 -0.80
N ARG A 132 6.40 -17.09 -1.93
CA ARG A 132 6.09 -16.22 -3.06
C ARG A 132 4.65 -16.44 -3.53
N VAL A 133 4.11 -15.45 -4.21
CA VAL A 133 2.80 -15.58 -4.85
C VAL A 133 2.83 -16.64 -5.95
N VAL A 134 1.68 -17.29 -6.19
CA VAL A 134 1.48 -18.19 -7.33
C VAL A 134 0.66 -17.45 -8.38
N ILE A 135 1.11 -17.51 -9.63
CA ILE A 135 0.51 -16.79 -10.75
C ILE A 135 -0.14 -17.83 -11.67
N GLU A 136 -1.42 -17.64 -11.97
CA GLU A 136 -2.15 -18.47 -12.93
C GLU A 136 -2.60 -17.64 -14.11
N ASP A 137 -2.17 -18.08 -15.28
CA ASP A 137 -2.45 -17.37 -16.52
C ASP A 137 -3.84 -17.68 -17.08
N ASN A 138 -4.63 -16.65 -17.40
CA ASN A 138 -5.93 -16.79 -18.06
C ASN A 138 -5.96 -15.99 -19.38
N ILE A 139 -7.06 -16.05 -20.14
CA ILE A 139 -7.09 -15.40 -21.47
C ILE A 139 -6.98 -13.87 -21.37
N SER A 140 -7.74 -13.23 -20.46
CA SER A 140 -7.84 -11.77 -20.36
C SER A 140 -7.29 -11.19 -19.05
N PHE A 141 -7.00 -12.04 -18.07
CA PHE A 141 -6.51 -11.66 -16.74
C PHE A 141 -5.48 -12.68 -16.27
N PHE A 142 -4.84 -12.40 -15.16
CA PHE A 142 -4.08 -13.39 -14.40
C PHE A 142 -4.56 -13.40 -12.96
N THR A 143 -4.48 -14.58 -12.34
CA THR A 143 -4.82 -14.76 -10.93
C THR A 143 -3.53 -14.73 -10.12
N VAL A 144 -3.51 -13.95 -9.06
CA VAL A 144 -2.45 -13.98 -8.05
C VAL A 144 -2.99 -14.67 -6.80
N LYS A 145 -2.37 -15.80 -6.42
CA LYS A 145 -2.69 -16.54 -5.21
C LYS A 145 -1.66 -16.24 -4.12
N THR A 146 -2.14 -15.98 -2.92
CA THR A 146 -1.32 -15.53 -1.79
C THR A 146 -1.93 -15.98 -0.47
N LYS A 147 -1.08 -16.20 0.55
CA LYS A 147 -1.50 -16.64 1.89
C LYS A 147 -1.57 -15.52 2.93
N GLN A 148 -1.45 -14.25 2.50
CA GLN A 148 -1.49 -13.09 3.37
C GLN A 148 -0.48 -13.18 4.53
N LYS A 149 0.74 -13.60 4.21
CA LYS A 149 1.87 -13.69 5.14
C LYS A 149 2.97 -12.70 4.72
N PRO A 150 3.33 -11.72 5.56
CA PRO A 150 4.35 -10.74 5.21
C PRO A 150 5.74 -11.39 5.19
N ASN A 151 6.65 -10.79 4.44
CA ASN A 151 8.07 -11.17 4.35
C ASN A 151 8.98 -10.32 5.26
N HIS A 152 8.41 -9.75 6.32
CA HIS A 152 9.08 -8.92 7.30
C HIS A 152 8.56 -9.25 8.69
N LYS A 153 9.34 -8.88 9.72
CA LYS A 153 8.91 -9.00 11.11
C LYS A 153 7.70 -8.11 11.37
N SER A 154 6.94 -8.43 12.41
CA SER A 154 5.82 -7.60 12.87
C SER A 154 5.55 -7.94 14.32
N ASN A 155 5.14 -6.95 15.10
CA ASN A 155 4.73 -7.14 16.49
C ASN A 155 3.53 -8.09 16.67
N TYR A 156 2.79 -8.36 15.59
CA TYR A 156 1.73 -9.36 15.56
C TYR A 156 2.25 -10.79 15.60
N PHE A 157 3.49 -11.01 15.17
CA PHE A 157 4.15 -12.28 15.35
C PHE A 157 4.78 -12.38 16.73
N PHE A 158 4.33 -11.69 17.76
CA PHE A 158 4.66 -12.06 19.13
C PHE A 158 3.47 -12.81 19.70
N ASN A 159 3.67 -14.08 20.06
CA ASN A 159 2.65 -14.82 20.80
C ASN A 159 2.38 -14.04 22.08
N THR A 160 1.31 -13.28 22.20
CA THR A 160 0.72 -13.09 23.52
C THR A 160 -0.72 -13.48 23.43
N VAL A 161 -1.09 -14.51 24.20
CA VAL A 161 -2.42 -15.12 24.15
C VAL A 161 -3.45 -14.22 24.83
N ILE A 162 -2.99 -13.16 25.51
CA ILE A 162 -3.82 -12.21 26.23
C ILE A 162 -3.37 -10.81 25.82
N PRO A 163 -4.18 -10.04 25.06
CA PRO A 163 -3.94 -8.61 24.94
C PRO A 163 -3.94 -8.05 26.36
N ILE A 164 -2.79 -7.55 26.84
CA ILE A 164 -2.67 -7.13 28.23
C ILE A 164 -3.68 -6.00 28.48
N PRO A 165 -4.76 -6.24 29.25
CA PRO A 165 -5.82 -5.25 29.43
C PRO A 165 -5.29 -3.99 30.14
N ASP A 166 -4.20 -4.12 30.89
CA ASP A 166 -3.54 -3.01 31.56
C ASP A 166 -2.83 -2.05 30.58
N VAL A 167 -2.49 -2.48 29.36
CA VAL A 167 -1.97 -1.58 28.32
C VAL A 167 -3.05 -0.59 27.89
N HIS A 168 -4.32 -1.03 27.84
CA HIS A 168 -5.45 -0.13 27.57
C HIS A 168 -5.63 0.93 28.67
N ASN A 169 -5.41 0.56 29.94
CA ASN A 169 -5.57 1.47 31.08
C ASN A 169 -4.39 2.44 31.28
N GLN A 170 -3.17 2.06 30.87
CA GLN A 170 -1.97 2.87 31.09
C GLN A 170 -1.73 3.94 30.00
N CYS A 171 -2.37 3.78 28.84
CA CYS A 171 -1.90 4.45 27.62
C CYS A 171 -2.89 5.44 27.01
N GLY A 172 -4.12 5.47 27.54
CA GLY A 172 -5.20 6.22 26.91
C GLY A 172 -5.53 5.69 25.52
N ASN A 173 -6.61 6.21 24.93
CA ASN A 173 -7.11 5.72 23.63
C ASN A 173 -6.20 6.08 22.44
N ASP A 174 -5.21 6.96 22.62
CA ASP A 174 -4.46 7.59 21.52
C ASP A 174 -3.01 7.10 21.34
N LEU A 175 -2.46 6.30 22.26
CA LEU A 175 -1.03 5.90 22.26
C LEU A 175 -0.82 4.38 22.20
N TYR A 176 -1.81 3.64 21.72
CA TYR A 176 -1.87 2.18 21.85
C TYR A 176 -0.70 1.44 21.14
N VAL A 177 -0.27 1.91 19.97
CA VAL A 177 0.93 1.41 19.25
C VAL A 177 2.20 1.68 20.05
N PHE A 178 2.33 2.86 20.65
CA PHE A 178 3.49 3.23 21.45
C PHE A 178 3.59 2.38 22.71
N CYS A 179 2.44 2.02 23.29
CA CYS A 179 2.38 1.40 24.60
C CYS A 179 2.46 -0.13 24.62
N SER A 180 2.07 -0.81 23.54
CA SER A 180 2.49 -2.19 23.34
C SER A 180 4.03 -2.30 23.32
N ASN A 181 4.71 -1.22 22.92
CA ASN A 181 6.14 -1.19 22.60
C ASN A 181 7.02 -0.68 23.76
N VAL A 182 6.62 0.35 24.53
CA VAL A 182 7.43 0.95 25.63
C VAL A 182 7.69 0.01 26.82
N HIS A 183 6.88 -1.04 26.99
CA HIS A 183 7.02 -1.98 28.12
C HIS A 183 7.33 -3.41 27.69
N GLY A 184 7.60 -3.68 26.41
CA GLY A 184 7.85 -5.04 25.89
C GLY A 184 6.68 -6.01 26.13
N LYS A 185 5.48 -5.49 26.33
CA LYS A 185 4.34 -6.19 26.95
C LYS A 185 3.12 -6.32 26.05
N GLY A 186 3.15 -5.82 24.82
CA GLY A 186 2.06 -5.97 23.87
C GLY A 186 2.50 -6.73 22.62
N GLY A 187 2.28 -8.04 22.60
CA GLY A 187 2.22 -8.78 21.34
C GLY A 187 0.77 -8.86 20.92
N PHE A 188 0.46 -8.48 19.69
CA PHE A 188 -0.89 -8.60 19.20
C PHE A 188 -1.09 -9.99 18.61
N SER A 189 -1.91 -10.80 19.27
CA SER A 189 -2.43 -12.08 18.77
C SER A 189 -1.52 -13.31 18.86
N ASP A 190 -2.20 -14.45 18.84
CA ASP A 190 -1.63 -15.79 18.70
C ASP A 190 -1.19 -15.99 17.24
N ARG A 191 0.10 -16.29 17.01
CA ARG A 191 0.67 -16.55 15.67
C ARG A 191 -0.15 -17.57 14.87
N SER A 192 -0.87 -18.48 15.55
CA SER A 192 -1.72 -19.48 14.92
C SER A 192 -2.93 -18.91 14.16
N LYS A 193 -3.31 -17.65 14.43
CA LYS A 193 -4.46 -16.95 13.82
C LYS A 193 -4.10 -16.05 12.63
N ILE A 194 -2.81 -15.78 12.39
CA ILE A 194 -2.33 -14.93 11.29
C ILE A 194 -2.05 -15.76 10.01
N ILE A 195 -2.09 -17.10 10.08
CA ILE A 195 -2.09 -17.90 8.86
C ILE A 195 -3.39 -17.67 8.11
N GLY A 196 -3.28 -16.91 7.03
CA GLY A 196 -4.32 -16.74 6.06
C GLY A 196 -4.61 -18.00 5.28
N ASP A 197 -5.88 -18.13 4.90
CA ASP A 197 -6.30 -19.02 3.83
C ASP A 197 -5.64 -18.57 2.51
N GLU A 198 -5.72 -19.39 1.47
CA GLU A 198 -5.32 -18.94 0.13
C GLU A 198 -6.34 -17.89 -0.37
N HIS A 199 -5.86 -16.67 -0.59
CA HIS A 199 -6.60 -15.59 -1.24
C HIS A 199 -6.26 -15.54 -2.72
N LYS A 200 -7.24 -15.19 -3.55
CA LYS A 200 -7.10 -15.07 -5.00
C LYS A 200 -7.51 -13.68 -5.44
N ILE A 201 -6.66 -13.02 -6.21
CA ILE A 201 -6.93 -11.71 -6.80
C ILE A 201 -6.82 -11.83 -8.31
N TYR A 202 -7.71 -11.16 -9.02
CA TYR A 202 -7.77 -11.15 -10.48
C TYR A 202 -7.31 -9.78 -10.99
N ILE A 203 -6.33 -9.78 -11.89
CA ILE A 203 -5.76 -8.55 -12.45
C ILE A 203 -5.80 -8.63 -13.97
N PRO A 204 -6.28 -7.61 -14.68
CA PRO A 204 -6.33 -7.64 -16.13
C PRO A 204 -4.92 -7.73 -16.72
N LYS A 205 -4.76 -8.54 -17.77
CA LYS A 205 -3.49 -8.64 -18.51
C LYS A 205 -3.13 -7.35 -19.23
N ASN A 206 -4.14 -6.60 -19.63
CA ASN A 206 -3.99 -5.33 -20.30
C ASN A 206 -4.67 -4.27 -19.43
N ALA A 207 -3.89 -3.62 -18.59
CA ALA A 207 -4.35 -2.46 -17.83
C ALA A 207 -4.61 -1.33 -18.82
N LYS A 208 -5.79 -0.71 -18.78
CA LYS A 208 -6.16 0.32 -19.74
C LYS A 208 -6.97 1.39 -19.06
N ILE A 209 -6.60 2.66 -19.27
CA ILE A 209 -7.38 3.80 -18.81
C ILE A 209 -8.73 3.75 -19.53
N ALA A 210 -9.78 3.66 -18.74
CA ALA A 210 -11.14 3.66 -19.22
C ALA A 210 -11.62 5.09 -19.44
N ARG A 211 -12.60 5.25 -20.35
CA ARG A 211 -13.27 6.53 -20.58
C ARG A 211 -13.86 7.16 -19.31
N PHE A 212 -14.26 6.33 -18.35
CA PHE A 212 -14.77 6.75 -17.05
C PHE A 212 -14.09 5.92 -15.98
N SER A 213 -13.65 6.57 -14.90
CA SER A 213 -13.08 5.88 -13.75
C SER A 213 -14.14 5.02 -13.03
N THR A 214 -13.66 3.97 -12.37
CA THR A 214 -14.47 3.06 -11.56
C THR A 214 -14.36 3.47 -10.08
N SER A 215 -15.52 3.70 -9.45
CA SER A 215 -15.60 4.01 -8.01
C SER A 215 -15.14 2.82 -7.15
N LEU A 216 -14.51 3.13 -6.01
CA LEU A 216 -14.07 2.17 -5.01
C LEU A 216 -15.19 1.66 -4.09
N ASP A 217 -16.40 2.23 -4.14
CA ASP A 217 -17.47 1.99 -3.15
C ASP A 217 -17.84 0.51 -2.94
N LYS A 218 -17.61 -0.34 -3.95
CA LYS A 218 -17.92 -1.76 -3.95
C LYS A 218 -16.73 -2.66 -3.66
N TYR A 219 -15.56 -2.07 -3.39
CA TYR A 219 -14.30 -2.78 -3.27
C TYR A 219 -13.74 -2.64 -1.86
N ASP A 220 -13.69 -3.75 -1.13
CA ASP A 220 -12.98 -3.79 0.15
C ASP A 220 -11.46 -3.90 -0.05
N THR A 221 -11.04 -4.46 -1.19
CA THR A 221 -9.64 -4.62 -1.60
C THR A 221 -9.34 -3.69 -2.77
N ILE A 222 -8.24 -2.94 -2.68
CA ILE A 222 -7.77 -2.02 -3.71
C ILE A 222 -6.73 -2.65 -4.63
N GLY A 223 -5.95 -3.58 -4.09
CA GLY A 223 -4.86 -4.17 -4.85
C GLY A 223 -4.07 -5.19 -4.04
N ILE A 224 -2.89 -5.53 -4.56
CA ILE A 224 -1.96 -6.48 -3.97
C ILE A 224 -0.55 -5.91 -3.98
N ALA A 225 0.10 -5.95 -2.83
CA ALA A 225 1.47 -5.51 -2.65
C ALA A 225 2.48 -6.50 -3.28
N ARG A 226 3.73 -6.05 -3.46
CA ARG A 226 4.82 -6.86 -4.02
C ARG A 226 5.15 -8.11 -3.19
N ASN A 227 4.88 -8.08 -1.89
CA ASN A 227 5.00 -9.25 -1.00
C ASN A 227 3.70 -10.08 -0.92
N GLY A 228 2.76 -9.87 -1.84
CA GLY A 228 1.52 -10.64 -1.91
C GLY A 228 0.47 -10.28 -0.86
N ILE A 229 0.70 -9.30 0.01
CA ILE A 229 -0.30 -8.83 0.99
C ILE A 229 -1.32 -7.93 0.30
N LEU A 230 -2.61 -8.08 0.62
CA LEU A 230 -3.65 -7.22 0.04
C LEU A 230 -3.62 -5.82 0.63
N LEU A 231 -3.96 -4.85 -0.22
CA LEU A 231 -4.19 -3.46 0.12
C LEU A 231 -5.70 -3.29 0.37
N MET A 232 -6.11 -3.08 1.61
CA MET A 232 -7.51 -3.13 2.04
C MET A 232 -8.04 -1.74 2.38
N GLN A 233 -9.20 -1.38 1.83
CA GLN A 233 -9.99 -0.24 2.30
C GLN A 233 -10.76 -0.60 3.58
N LYS A 234 -11.28 -1.83 3.64
CA LYS A 234 -12.10 -2.33 4.75
C LYS A 234 -11.70 -3.75 5.10
N SER A 235 -11.69 -4.10 6.39
CA SER A 235 -11.38 -5.46 6.82
C SER A 235 -12.39 -6.47 6.24
N PRO A 236 -11.97 -7.70 5.88
CA PRO A 236 -12.85 -8.69 5.25
C PRO A 236 -14.15 -8.93 6.02
N LYS A 237 -14.07 -9.08 7.34
CA LYS A 237 -15.20 -9.44 8.21
C LYS A 237 -16.02 -8.24 8.68
N ASP A 238 -15.42 -7.42 9.54
CA ASP A 238 -16.11 -6.37 10.28
C ASP A 238 -16.19 -5.04 9.52
N LYS A 239 -15.64 -5.00 8.29
CA LYS A 239 -15.59 -3.82 7.42
C LYS A 239 -14.91 -2.61 8.07
N LEU A 240 -13.96 -2.87 8.95
CA LEU A 240 -13.20 -1.85 9.68
C LEU A 240 -12.27 -1.12 8.72
N THR A 241 -12.23 0.20 8.82
CA THR A 241 -11.37 1.08 8.04
C THR A 241 -10.06 1.35 8.77
N TYR A 242 -9.15 2.09 8.12
CA TYR A 242 -7.98 2.65 8.79
C TYR A 242 -8.33 3.39 10.09
N PHE A 243 -9.40 4.20 10.12
CA PHE A 243 -9.72 4.99 11.32
C PHE A 243 -10.14 4.13 12.51
N ASP A 244 -10.73 2.96 12.25
CA ASP A 244 -11.06 1.97 13.28
C ASP A 244 -9.83 1.19 13.75
N LEU A 245 -8.83 1.03 12.87
CA LEU A 245 -7.67 0.16 13.06
C LEU A 245 -6.36 0.91 13.36
N LYS A 246 -6.28 2.23 13.20
CA LYS A 246 -5.02 3.01 13.23
C LYS A 246 -4.19 2.79 14.50
N TYR A 247 -4.82 2.50 15.62
CA TYR A 247 -4.17 2.21 16.91
C TYR A 247 -3.74 0.75 17.09
N LYS A 248 -4.13 -0.11 16.15
CA LYS A 248 -3.76 -1.52 16.09
C LYS A 248 -2.72 -1.78 15.01
N LEU A 249 -2.55 -0.91 14.02
CA LEU A 249 -1.58 -1.14 12.96
C LEU A 249 -0.16 -1.28 13.52
N ASP A 250 0.61 -2.16 12.91
CA ASP A 250 2.03 -2.33 13.23
C ASP A 250 2.90 -1.25 12.58
N GLU A 251 4.22 -1.39 12.74
CA GLU A 251 5.22 -0.50 12.19
C GLU A 251 5.31 -0.53 10.64
N TYR A 252 4.54 -1.38 9.97
CA TYR A 252 4.41 -1.39 8.52
C TYR A 252 2.99 -1.02 8.07
N TYR A 253 2.20 -0.46 9.00
CA TYR A 253 0.84 -0.01 8.84
C TYR A 253 -0.15 -1.08 8.37
N ALA A 254 0.04 -2.28 8.90
CA ALA A 254 -0.84 -3.40 8.66
C ALA A 254 -1.27 -4.07 9.95
N ALA A 255 -2.30 -4.90 9.84
CA ALA A 255 -2.80 -5.70 10.94
C ALA A 255 -3.40 -7.00 10.39
N PRO A 256 -3.37 -8.09 11.17
CA PRO A 256 -4.16 -9.27 10.90
C PRO A 256 -5.64 -9.00 11.11
N ASP A 257 -6.48 -9.70 10.36
CA ASP A 257 -7.91 -9.78 10.68
C ASP A 257 -8.11 -10.78 11.83
N TYR A 258 -8.76 -10.33 12.90
CA TYR A 258 -9.00 -11.14 14.09
C TYR A 258 -10.26 -11.96 13.90
N VAL A 259 -10.11 -13.22 13.53
CA VAL A 259 -11.27 -13.98 13.11
C VAL A 259 -11.49 -15.30 13.85
N ALA A 260 -12.75 -15.72 13.89
CA ALA A 260 -13.17 -17.00 14.44
C ALA A 260 -12.83 -18.12 13.46
N GLU A 261 -13.00 -19.37 13.87
CA GLU A 261 -12.81 -20.52 12.98
C GLU A 261 -13.79 -20.46 11.78
N GLY A 262 -13.27 -20.48 10.56
CA GLY A 262 -14.07 -20.44 9.30
C GLY A 262 -14.12 -19.09 8.57
N ASP A 263 -13.61 -18.03 9.18
CA ASP A 263 -13.50 -16.69 8.58
C ASP A 263 -12.16 -16.51 7.82
N PRO A 264 -12.08 -15.60 6.82
CA PRO A 264 -10.84 -15.31 6.10
C PRO A 264 -9.77 -14.78 7.06
N LYS A 265 -8.69 -15.54 7.18
CA LYS A 265 -7.51 -15.13 7.96
C LYS A 265 -6.51 -14.40 7.06
N GLY A 266 -5.66 -13.57 7.65
CA GLY A 266 -4.53 -12.97 6.96
C GLY A 266 -4.07 -11.67 7.58
N TYR A 267 -2.86 -11.26 7.20
CA TYR A 267 -2.29 -9.94 7.45
C TYR A 267 -2.57 -9.01 6.26
N TYR A 268 -2.95 -7.76 6.52
CA TYR A 268 -3.43 -6.82 5.50
C TYR A 268 -2.90 -5.41 5.72
N TYR A 269 -2.50 -4.72 4.63
CA TYR A 269 -2.17 -3.29 4.67
C TYR A 269 -3.42 -2.44 4.55
N TYR A 270 -3.52 -1.39 5.38
CA TYR A 270 -4.65 -0.46 5.37
C TYR A 270 -4.28 0.95 4.90
N VAL A 271 -2.98 1.29 4.95
CA VAL A 271 -2.40 2.54 4.42
C VAL A 271 -1.01 2.25 3.84
N GLU A 272 -0.24 3.30 3.53
CA GLU A 272 1.13 3.23 2.98
C GLU A 272 1.97 2.13 3.64
N PRO A 273 2.30 1.04 2.90
CA PRO A 273 3.15 -0.03 3.42
C PRO A 273 4.60 0.45 3.50
N THR A 274 4.99 0.99 4.66
CA THR A 274 6.33 1.55 4.88
C THR A 274 7.45 0.54 4.77
N TYR A 275 7.15 -0.77 4.74
CA TYR A 275 8.11 -1.80 4.38
C TYR A 275 8.76 -1.53 3.01
N PHE A 276 8.00 -1.01 2.04
CA PHE A 276 8.53 -0.65 0.71
C PHE A 276 8.99 0.79 0.62
N THR A 277 8.33 1.71 1.33
CA THR A 277 8.58 3.15 1.17
C THR A 277 9.56 3.74 2.16
N GLY A 278 9.81 3.06 3.28
CA GLY A 278 10.57 3.59 4.42
C GLY A 278 9.79 4.66 5.19
N TYR A 279 10.46 5.26 6.18
CA TYR A 279 9.96 6.42 6.93
C TYR A 279 10.71 7.68 6.51
N GLN A 280 10.02 8.82 6.50
CA GLN A 280 10.68 10.11 6.35
C GLN A 280 11.37 10.53 7.65
N ASP A 281 10.70 10.32 8.78
CA ASP A 281 11.22 10.59 10.12
C ASP A 281 11.19 9.31 10.97
N PHE A 282 12.37 8.77 11.28
CA PHE A 282 12.55 7.54 12.08
C PHE A 282 12.15 7.66 13.56
N ASN A 283 11.67 8.84 13.98
CA ASN A 283 11.45 9.15 15.39
C ASN A 283 10.18 8.52 15.99
N HIS A 284 9.36 7.83 15.19
CA HIS A 284 8.06 7.33 15.67
C HIS A 284 8.14 6.03 16.48
N PHE A 285 9.11 5.15 16.21
CA PHE A 285 9.37 3.98 17.05
C PHE A 285 10.86 3.92 17.40
N ASN A 286 11.26 4.73 18.38
CA ASN A 286 12.57 4.58 19.00
C ASN A 286 12.61 3.20 19.68
N GLU A 287 13.76 2.51 19.62
CA GLU A 287 14.03 1.21 20.27
C GLU A 287 13.59 -0.08 19.54
N TYR A 288 13.08 0.01 18.30
CA TYR A 288 12.82 -1.17 17.46
C TYR A 288 13.83 -1.32 16.32
N ASP A 289 14.23 -2.56 16.04
CA ASP A 289 14.95 -2.92 14.82
C ASP A 289 13.95 -3.02 13.65
N TYR A 290 13.94 -1.99 12.80
CA TYR A 290 13.16 -2.02 11.56
C TYR A 290 13.90 -2.77 10.47
N GLU A 291 13.13 -3.43 9.61
CA GLU A 291 13.62 -3.99 8.37
C GLU A 291 12.77 -3.46 7.23
N PHE A 292 13.39 -2.76 6.28
CA PHE A 292 12.75 -2.37 5.03
C PHE A 292 13.15 -3.31 3.91
N HIS A 293 12.35 -3.32 2.86
CA HIS A 293 12.72 -3.96 1.61
C HIS A 293 14.04 -3.38 1.09
N GLU A 294 14.86 -4.22 0.46
CA GLU A 294 16.09 -3.76 -0.20
C GLU A 294 15.76 -2.68 -1.23
N ASN A 295 16.43 -1.53 -1.17
CA ASN A 295 16.12 -0.37 -2.02
C ASN A 295 14.76 0.29 -1.74
N SER A 296 14.27 0.24 -0.50
CA SER A 296 13.09 1.01 -0.08
C SER A 296 13.29 2.51 -0.31
N SER A 297 12.29 3.16 -0.89
CA SER A 297 12.26 4.60 -1.13
C SER A 297 10.81 5.09 -1.20
N ARG A 298 10.57 6.38 -0.92
CA ARG A 298 9.23 7.00 -0.98
C ARG A 298 8.62 7.02 -2.39
N TYR A 299 9.38 6.67 -3.42
CA TYR A 299 8.90 6.48 -4.79
C TYR A 299 8.92 5.00 -5.23
N SER A 300 9.13 4.04 -4.32
CA SER A 300 9.20 2.63 -4.68
C SER A 300 7.85 2.06 -5.09
N LEU A 301 7.86 1.11 -6.02
CA LEU A 301 6.69 0.30 -6.36
C LEU A 301 6.19 -0.43 -5.10
N ILE A 302 4.91 -0.24 -4.78
CA ILE A 302 4.21 -0.91 -3.67
C ILE A 302 3.54 -2.19 -4.16
N GLY A 303 2.96 -2.16 -5.36
CA GLY A 303 2.19 -3.28 -5.91
C GLY A 303 1.33 -2.91 -7.12
N LEU A 304 0.26 -3.67 -7.33
CA LEU A 304 -0.72 -3.45 -8.40
C LEU A 304 -2.11 -3.17 -7.82
N ALA A 305 -2.81 -2.23 -8.43
CA ALA A 305 -4.24 -2.03 -8.25
C ALA A 305 -5.05 -3.14 -8.97
N LEU A 306 -6.31 -3.35 -8.58
CA LEU A 306 -7.18 -4.36 -9.21
C LEU A 306 -7.47 -4.11 -10.71
N ASP A 307 -7.34 -2.87 -11.18
CA ASP A 307 -7.44 -2.52 -12.60
C ASP A 307 -6.13 -2.72 -13.38
N GLY A 308 -5.08 -3.22 -12.70
CA GLY A 308 -3.80 -3.60 -13.29
C GLY A 308 -2.76 -2.50 -13.35
N PHE A 309 -3.07 -1.27 -12.95
CA PHE A 309 -2.05 -0.22 -12.91
C PHE A 309 -1.15 -0.32 -11.66
N PRO A 310 0.14 0.02 -11.78
CA PRO A 310 1.05 0.09 -10.64
C PRO A 310 0.62 1.11 -9.59
N ILE A 311 0.89 0.79 -8.32
CA ILE A 311 0.78 1.72 -7.19
C ILE A 311 2.19 1.97 -6.66
N TYR A 312 2.60 3.23 -6.64
CA TYR A 312 3.88 3.69 -6.09
C TYR A 312 3.70 4.38 -4.75
N GLY A 313 4.82 4.52 -4.05
CA GLY A 313 4.96 5.38 -2.89
C GLY A 313 4.54 6.84 -3.17
N PRO A 314 4.44 7.67 -2.12
CA PRO A 314 3.83 8.98 -2.22
C PRO A 314 4.63 9.99 -3.05
N PHE A 315 5.90 9.74 -3.35
CA PHE A 315 6.78 10.68 -4.04
C PHE A 315 7.02 10.31 -5.50
N GLU A 316 7.26 11.33 -6.31
CA GLU A 316 7.72 11.21 -7.70
C GLU A 316 9.11 10.55 -7.76
N TYR A 317 9.41 9.83 -8.84
CA TYR A 317 10.69 9.14 -8.97
C TYR A 317 11.88 10.10 -8.86
N LYS A 318 12.77 9.82 -7.90
CA LYS A 318 13.95 10.65 -7.58
C LYS A 318 13.64 12.11 -7.18
N ASP A 319 12.39 12.44 -6.91
CA ASP A 319 12.01 13.68 -6.24
C ASP A 319 11.62 13.36 -4.80
N GLU A 320 11.89 14.27 -3.87
CA GLU A 320 11.50 14.15 -2.46
C GLU A 320 10.14 14.80 -2.21
N ARG A 321 9.25 14.74 -3.21
CA ARG A 321 7.99 15.50 -3.22
C ARG A 321 6.84 14.66 -3.76
N ILE A 322 5.67 14.94 -3.20
CA ILE A 322 4.39 14.43 -3.70
C ILE A 322 4.12 15.09 -5.07
N PRO A 323 3.80 14.32 -6.12
CA PRO A 323 3.50 14.89 -7.42
C PRO A 323 2.28 15.83 -7.34
N THR A 324 2.39 17.00 -7.97
CA THR A 324 1.30 17.99 -8.00
C THR A 324 0.39 17.83 -9.23
N ASN A 325 0.79 17.02 -10.20
CA ASN A 325 0.10 16.77 -11.46
C ASN A 325 -0.56 15.39 -11.49
N LEU A 326 -1.27 15.05 -10.42
CA LEU A 326 -2.09 13.84 -10.34
C LEU A 326 -3.51 14.12 -10.84
N ASP A 327 -4.11 13.14 -11.50
CA ASP A 327 -5.53 13.18 -11.87
C ASP A 327 -6.45 12.94 -10.66
N ALA A 328 -7.76 12.86 -10.92
CA ALA A 328 -8.77 12.64 -9.89
C ALA A 328 -8.66 11.28 -9.18
N CYS A 329 -8.06 10.27 -9.81
CA CYS A 329 -7.80 8.96 -9.21
C CYS A 329 -6.44 8.89 -8.49
N ARG A 330 -5.69 10.00 -8.51
CA ARG A 330 -4.33 10.15 -7.96
C ARG A 330 -3.26 9.40 -8.75
N GLY A 331 -3.42 9.35 -10.07
CA GLY A 331 -2.40 8.84 -10.97
C GLY A 331 -2.01 9.80 -12.08
N HIS A 332 -0.95 9.45 -12.79
CA HIS A 332 -0.46 10.13 -13.97
C HIS A 332 0.45 9.20 -14.79
N ILE A 333 0.99 9.70 -15.91
CA ILE A 333 2.08 9.06 -16.65
C ILE A 333 3.36 9.85 -16.38
N GLY A 334 4.41 9.16 -15.96
CA GLY A 334 5.70 9.75 -15.60
C GLY A 334 6.81 8.71 -15.48
N GLU A 335 8.01 9.16 -15.12
CA GLU A 335 9.15 8.27 -14.87
C GLU A 335 8.98 7.50 -13.56
N THR A 336 9.33 6.21 -13.54
CA THR A 336 9.28 5.39 -12.30
C THR A 336 10.61 4.71 -11.99
N GLY A 337 11.56 4.75 -12.93
CA GLY A 337 12.88 4.11 -12.79
C GLY A 337 12.88 2.60 -12.96
N ASP A 338 11.75 2.00 -13.31
CA ASP A 338 11.59 0.57 -13.52
C ASP A 338 10.88 0.25 -14.84
N LYS A 339 10.35 -0.97 -14.99
CA LYS A 339 9.68 -1.43 -16.22
C LYS A 339 8.36 -0.72 -16.54
N PHE A 340 7.81 0.05 -15.60
CA PHE A 340 6.60 0.84 -15.79
C PHE A 340 6.88 2.32 -16.05
N THR A 341 8.14 2.68 -16.30
CA THR A 341 8.50 4.05 -16.69
C THR A 341 7.66 4.48 -17.90
N ASN A 342 7.05 5.65 -17.82
CA ASN A 342 6.11 6.19 -18.81
C ASN A 342 4.84 5.35 -19.02
N THR A 343 4.44 4.61 -18.00
CA THR A 343 3.13 3.97 -17.90
C THR A 343 2.28 4.72 -16.87
N TYR A 344 0.97 4.71 -17.05
CA TYR A 344 0.07 5.27 -16.06
C TYR A 344 0.20 4.52 -14.73
N HIS A 345 0.32 5.25 -13.63
CA HIS A 345 0.48 4.70 -12.30
C HIS A 345 -0.11 5.62 -11.24
N TYR A 346 -0.40 5.04 -10.08
CA TYR A 346 -0.96 5.76 -8.93
C TYR A 346 0.12 6.11 -7.90
N HIS A 347 -0.10 7.19 -7.16
CA HIS A 347 0.64 7.53 -5.95
C HIS A 347 -0.22 7.43 -4.70
N ILE A 348 0.28 6.69 -3.71
CA ILE A 348 -0.40 6.50 -2.42
C ILE A 348 -0.49 7.77 -1.58
N LYS A 349 -1.48 7.89 -0.67
CA LYS A 349 -1.53 9.01 0.29
C LYS A 349 -0.44 8.76 1.33
N PRO A 350 0.49 9.71 1.54
CA PRO A 350 1.42 9.57 2.64
C PRO A 350 0.67 9.63 3.96
N ILE A 351 1.10 8.83 4.93
CA ILE A 351 0.43 8.73 6.25
C ILE A 351 0.29 10.09 6.93
N ASP A 352 1.32 10.93 6.87
CA ASP A 352 1.31 12.26 7.50
C ASP A 352 0.30 13.24 6.87
N HIS A 353 -0.29 12.87 5.73
CA HIS A 353 -1.30 13.66 5.02
C HIS A 353 -2.71 13.10 5.17
N ILE A 354 -2.88 12.00 5.92
CA ILE A 354 -4.19 11.41 6.21
C ILE A 354 -4.94 12.32 7.19
N LYS A 355 -6.19 12.63 6.86
CA LYS A 355 -7.07 13.46 7.70
C LYS A 355 -8.28 12.67 8.15
N GLU A 356 -8.76 12.95 9.35
CA GLU A 356 -9.98 12.33 9.88
C GLU A 356 -11.15 12.50 8.89
N GLY A 357 -11.79 11.38 8.54
CA GLY A 357 -12.85 11.33 7.54
C GLY A 357 -12.40 11.01 6.11
N ASP A 358 -11.10 10.86 5.85
CA ASP A 358 -10.62 10.29 4.57
C ASP A 358 -11.20 8.87 4.36
N THR A 359 -11.54 8.52 3.13
CA THR A 359 -12.12 7.18 2.81
C THR A 359 -11.21 6.33 1.94
N ASN A 360 -10.23 6.96 1.30
CA ASN A 360 -9.42 6.42 0.22
C ASN A 360 -7.95 6.78 0.46
N LEU A 361 -7.15 5.79 0.83
CA LEU A 361 -5.79 6.02 1.32
C LEU A 361 -4.74 5.51 0.32
N PHE A 362 -5.06 4.43 -0.41
CA PHE A 362 -4.25 3.91 -1.51
C PHE A 362 -4.40 4.73 -2.80
N ILE A 363 -5.61 4.79 -3.35
CA ILE A 363 -5.99 5.53 -4.57
C ILE A 363 -7.41 6.10 -4.38
N GLU A 364 -7.87 7.05 -5.20
CA GLU A 364 -9.23 7.61 -5.07
C GLU A 364 -10.28 6.89 -5.93
N CYS A 365 -9.84 6.33 -7.06
CA CYS A 365 -10.64 5.51 -7.96
C CYS A 365 -9.72 4.63 -8.80
N PHE A 366 -10.29 3.64 -9.49
CA PHE A 366 -9.58 2.96 -10.56
C PHE A 366 -9.78 3.77 -11.85
N SER A 367 -8.71 4.22 -12.48
CA SER A 367 -8.72 4.80 -13.83
C SER A 367 -9.03 3.76 -14.89
N GLY A 368 -8.75 2.48 -14.64
CA GLY A 368 -9.15 1.37 -15.49
C GLY A 368 -10.42 0.66 -15.02
N THR A 369 -10.55 -0.60 -15.45
CA THR A 369 -11.67 -1.48 -15.08
C THR A 369 -11.14 -2.76 -14.44
N PRO A 370 -11.37 -2.97 -13.13
CA PRO A 370 -11.05 -4.23 -12.47
C PRO A 370 -11.75 -5.43 -13.12
N VAL A 371 -11.14 -6.61 -12.98
CA VAL A 371 -11.77 -7.87 -13.35
C VAL A 371 -12.81 -8.23 -12.27
N LEU A 372 -14.04 -8.49 -12.68
CA LEU A 372 -15.16 -8.85 -11.78
C LEU A 372 -15.13 -10.31 -11.34
#